data_AF-A0A5C5X4J6-F1
#
_entry.id   AF-A0A5C5X4J6-F1
#
_cell.length_a   1.000
_cell.length_b   1.000
_cell.length_c   1.000
_cell.angle_alpha   90.00
_cell.angle_beta   90.00
_cell.angle_gamma   90.00
#
_symmetry.space_group_name_H-M   'P 1'
#
loop_
_entity.id
_entity.type
_entity.pdbx_description
1 polymer ?
#
loop_
_entity_poly.entity_id
_entity_poly.type
_entity_poly.pdbx_seq_one_letter_code
_entity_poly.pdbx_strand_id
1 'polypeptide(L)'
;MPDLSYTPRQRYLVRFDPKRIPHMFVDVLVIGTGIAGVRAALEIDPRLRVVMVTKDVVSSSNSSWAQGGIAGVLDPSDELSNHVEDTIKAGAGLCDPDVVREIVEEAPERIRELVSFGAQFDRKDGSIALTTEGGHSHPRVAHALGDATGKEVMRALIDTVRGAGWTEIWEKTFSIDLLTHEGSCRGALVWNPHHGKTFVWAKQTILATGGAGRLYRETTNPDIATADGHAIAYRAGAELRDMEMMQFHPTVLYIAGSSRHLITEAARGEGGYLVDVNGDRFMGNYDERLELAPRDVVSRAITDQMELTRHPCVYLDLTHLPKEKINERFPNILEMCREFGLDLTHDRIPVRPGAHYMIGGLTVDLKGATTLPGLWAAGEATSSGLHGANRLASNSLLEGLYYGIHAGRGASQAALEIPDSFSAPPVSSPGPKVIEEQDLLNLTDLRNSLGSIMWRNVGIRRDEEGLKAAAEQVEFWDRYVSLREFQTVEGWELQNMLLVGRLMIESARARTESRGVHFRSDFPESDSSWERHVTIGEPSAAD
;
A
#
# COMPACT_ATOMS: atom_id res chain seq x y z
N MET A 1 -12.06 -10.50 19.73
CA MET A 1 -10.76 -10.14 20.32
C MET A 1 -9.69 -10.52 19.31
N PRO A 2 -8.67 -9.69 19.11
CA PRO A 2 -7.64 -9.96 18.11
C PRO A 2 -6.81 -11.19 18.49
N ASP A 3 -6.26 -11.90 17.51
CA ASP A 3 -5.38 -13.06 17.73
C ASP A 3 -4.11 -12.67 18.49
N LEU A 4 -3.59 -11.47 18.18
CA LEU A 4 -2.42 -10.88 18.79
C LEU A 4 -2.78 -9.57 19.48
N SER A 5 -2.12 -9.31 20.60
CA SER A 5 -2.22 -8.03 21.28
C SER A 5 -0.86 -7.37 21.40
N TYR A 6 -0.80 -6.08 21.08
CA TYR A 6 0.37 -5.25 21.28
C TYR A 6 -0.08 -3.89 21.79
N THR A 7 0.62 -3.35 22.79
CA THR A 7 0.28 -2.04 23.36
C THR A 7 1.32 -1.03 22.90
N PRO A 8 0.96 -0.02 22.09
CA PRO A 8 1.90 1.01 21.71
C PRO A 8 2.35 1.80 22.94
N ARG A 9 3.60 2.27 22.95
CA ARG A 9 4.15 3.05 24.10
C ARG A 9 3.48 4.40 24.30
N GLN A 10 2.86 4.92 23.25
CA GLN A 10 2.22 6.23 23.21
C GLN A 10 0.91 6.12 22.43
N ARG A 11 -0.16 6.70 22.97
CA ARG A 11 -1.41 6.93 22.24
C ARG A 11 -1.27 8.09 21.25
N TYR A 12 -0.56 9.15 21.66
CA TYR A 12 -0.35 10.36 20.87
C TYR A 12 1.15 10.70 20.83
N LEU A 13 1.68 11.02 19.65
CA LEU A 13 3.11 11.29 19.44
C LEU A 13 3.56 12.66 19.99
N VAL A 14 2.62 13.58 20.21
CA VAL A 14 2.93 14.95 20.61
C VAL A 14 2.04 15.46 21.74
N ARG A 15 2.55 16.45 22.48
CA ARG A 15 1.75 17.25 23.40
C ARG A 15 0.77 18.15 22.64
N PHE A 16 -0.46 18.21 23.14
CA PHE A 16 -1.47 19.15 22.68
C PHE A 16 -2.52 19.45 23.75
N ASP A 17 -3.12 20.64 23.64
CA ASP A 17 -4.24 21.09 24.47
C ASP A 17 -5.27 21.80 23.56
N PRO A 18 -6.57 21.48 23.67
CA PRO A 18 -7.64 22.05 22.85
C PRO A 18 -7.87 23.55 23.09
N LYS A 19 -7.17 24.19 24.03
CA LYS A 19 -7.21 25.65 24.21
C LYS A 19 -6.05 26.37 23.51
N ARG A 20 -5.07 25.64 22.99
CA ARG A 20 -3.80 26.21 22.49
C ARG A 20 -3.55 25.98 21.00
N ILE A 21 -4.32 25.10 20.36
CA ILE A 21 -4.15 24.74 18.95
C ILE A 21 -5.39 25.21 18.17
N PRO A 22 -5.25 25.74 16.95
CA PRO A 22 -6.39 26.10 16.09
C PRO A 22 -7.33 24.93 15.81
N HIS A 23 -8.61 25.24 15.63
CA HIS A 23 -9.68 24.26 15.34
C HIS A 23 -10.27 24.50 13.97
N MET A 24 -10.47 23.42 13.21
CA MET A 24 -11.34 23.36 12.05
C MET A 24 -12.42 22.29 12.28
N PHE A 25 -13.65 22.59 11.89
CA PHE A 25 -14.77 21.64 11.92
C PHE A 25 -15.20 21.35 10.48
N VAL A 26 -15.34 20.06 10.19
CA VAL A 26 -15.75 19.53 8.88
C VAL A 26 -16.74 18.38 9.08
N ASP A 27 -17.46 18.02 8.04
CA ASP A 27 -18.32 16.85 8.07
C ASP A 27 -17.51 15.58 7.85
N VAL A 28 -16.68 15.57 6.79
CA VAL A 28 -15.84 14.43 6.43
C VAL A 28 -14.39 14.88 6.24
N LEU A 29 -13.48 14.21 6.95
CA LEU A 29 -12.04 14.33 6.76
C LEU A 29 -11.53 13.13 5.96
N VAL A 30 -10.88 13.37 4.82
CA VAL A 30 -10.19 12.35 4.03
C VAL A 30 -8.69 12.51 4.20
N ILE A 31 -7.99 11.47 4.63
CA ILE A 31 -6.54 11.48 4.85
C ILE A 31 -5.88 10.63 3.75
N GLY A 32 -5.25 11.29 2.80
CA GLY A 32 -4.61 10.70 1.64
C GLY A 32 -5.35 11.04 0.33
N THR A 33 -4.58 11.34 -0.71
CA THR A 33 -5.07 11.77 -2.04
C THR A 33 -4.67 10.81 -3.16
N GLY A 34 -4.44 9.53 -2.83
CA GLY A 34 -4.35 8.47 -3.83
C GLY A 34 -5.72 8.18 -4.47
N ILE A 35 -5.77 7.17 -5.35
CA ILE A 35 -6.99 6.81 -6.08
C ILE A 35 -8.19 6.60 -5.15
N ALA A 36 -8.00 5.93 -4.01
CA ALA A 36 -9.05 5.66 -3.05
C ALA A 36 -9.57 6.93 -2.36
N GLY A 37 -8.68 7.82 -1.93
CA GLY A 37 -9.06 9.06 -1.24
C GLY A 37 -9.78 10.04 -2.17
N VAL A 38 -9.27 10.21 -3.39
CA VAL A 38 -9.92 11.07 -4.40
C VAL A 38 -11.26 10.48 -4.81
N ARG A 39 -11.33 9.16 -5.05
CA ARG A 39 -12.58 8.50 -5.42
C ARG A 39 -13.62 8.60 -4.29
N ALA A 40 -13.20 8.46 -3.03
CA ALA A 40 -14.07 8.64 -1.87
C ALA A 40 -14.60 10.06 -1.77
N ALA A 41 -13.73 11.06 -1.93
CA ALA A 41 -14.15 12.45 -1.91
C ALA A 41 -15.24 12.74 -2.95
N LEU A 42 -15.15 12.17 -4.15
CA LEU A 42 -16.15 12.34 -5.22
C LEU A 42 -17.52 11.69 -4.94
N GLU A 43 -17.61 10.75 -4.01
CA GLU A 43 -18.89 10.12 -3.63
C GLU A 43 -19.59 10.80 -2.44
N ILE A 44 -18.92 11.75 -1.79
CA ILE A 44 -19.51 12.44 -0.64
C ILE A 44 -20.58 13.43 -1.13
N ASP A 45 -21.69 13.52 -0.40
CA ASP A 45 -22.75 14.48 -0.70
C ASP A 45 -22.19 15.92 -0.71
N PRO A 46 -22.38 16.69 -1.81
CA PRO A 46 -21.79 18.02 -1.95
C PRO A 46 -22.32 19.06 -0.96
N ARG A 47 -23.35 18.73 -0.17
CA ARG A 47 -23.82 19.57 0.95
C ARG A 47 -22.94 19.46 2.18
N LEU A 48 -22.12 18.42 2.28
CA LEU A 48 -21.19 18.21 3.39
C LEU A 48 -19.87 18.94 3.13
N ARG A 49 -19.28 19.51 4.18
CA ARG A 49 -17.95 20.10 4.14
C ARG A 49 -16.89 19.01 4.18
N VAL A 50 -16.10 18.91 3.12
CA VAL A 50 -15.04 17.91 2.97
C VAL A 50 -13.67 18.57 2.93
N VAL A 51 -12.76 18.07 3.76
CA VAL A 51 -11.33 18.40 3.70
C VAL A 51 -10.54 17.14 3.41
N MET A 52 -9.70 17.20 2.39
CA MET A 52 -8.69 16.21 2.08
C MET A 52 -7.33 16.70 2.57
N VAL A 53 -6.60 15.89 3.33
CA VAL A 53 -5.22 16.20 3.73
C VAL A 53 -4.26 15.21 3.07
N THR A 54 -3.13 15.71 2.60
CA THR A 54 -2.05 14.87 2.05
C THR A 54 -0.71 15.41 2.50
N LYS A 55 0.19 14.51 2.90
CA LYS A 55 1.49 14.89 3.45
C LYS A 55 2.45 15.46 2.41
N ASP A 56 2.17 15.22 1.12
CA ASP A 56 2.91 15.79 0.00
C ASP A 56 1.97 16.64 -0.88
N VAL A 57 2.23 16.76 -2.18
CA VAL A 57 1.32 17.34 -3.17
C VAL A 57 0.29 16.29 -3.58
N VAL A 58 -0.87 16.72 -4.07
CA VAL A 58 -2.01 15.85 -4.39
C VAL A 58 -1.66 14.75 -5.39
N SER A 59 -0.75 15.03 -6.32
CA SER A 59 -0.31 14.08 -7.37
C SER A 59 0.74 13.08 -6.90
N SER A 60 1.28 13.23 -5.68
CA SER A 60 2.28 12.31 -5.13
C SER A 60 1.58 11.18 -4.37
N SER A 61 1.43 10.03 -5.03
CA SER A 61 0.84 8.81 -4.44
C SER A 61 1.35 7.56 -5.15
N ASN A 62 1.29 6.38 -4.50
CA ASN A 62 1.53 5.08 -5.17
C ASN A 62 0.68 4.93 -6.44
N SER A 63 -0.55 5.44 -6.42
CA SER A 63 -1.49 5.37 -7.54
C SER A 63 -0.96 6.06 -8.79
N SER A 64 -0.29 7.22 -8.67
CA SER A 64 0.27 7.95 -9.81
C SER A 64 1.42 7.21 -10.51
N TRP A 65 2.08 6.27 -9.82
CA TRP A 65 3.22 5.51 -10.34
C TRP A 65 2.84 4.11 -10.83
N ALA A 66 1.56 3.74 -10.80
CA ALA A 66 1.11 2.45 -11.31
C ALA A 66 1.33 2.36 -12.83
N GLN A 67 2.02 1.30 -13.28
CA GLN A 67 2.36 1.10 -14.69
C GLN A 67 1.32 0.24 -15.40
N GLY A 68 1.17 -1.01 -14.92
CA GLY A 68 0.37 -2.08 -15.53
C GLY A 68 -1.02 -1.69 -15.99
N GLY A 69 -1.99 -1.69 -15.09
CA GLY A 69 -3.33 -1.23 -15.40
C GLY A 69 -4.35 -1.55 -14.32
N ILE A 70 -5.61 -1.59 -14.74
CA ILE A 70 -6.76 -1.93 -13.90
C ILE A 70 -7.43 -3.16 -14.48
N ALA A 71 -7.55 -4.22 -13.69
CA ALA A 71 -8.22 -5.44 -14.13
C ALA A 71 -9.74 -5.25 -14.14
N GLY A 72 -10.40 -5.67 -15.21
CA GLY A 72 -11.85 -5.76 -15.30
C GLY A 72 -12.31 -6.45 -16.57
N VAL A 73 -13.35 -7.28 -16.45
CA VAL A 73 -13.89 -8.08 -17.56
C VAL A 73 -14.68 -7.18 -18.52
N LEU A 74 -13.98 -6.69 -19.54
CA LEU A 74 -14.53 -5.78 -20.57
C LEU A 74 -14.75 -6.46 -21.92
N ASP A 75 -14.07 -7.59 -22.16
CA ASP A 75 -14.15 -8.34 -23.41
C ASP A 75 -15.23 -9.43 -23.31
N PRO A 76 -16.12 -9.58 -24.30
CA PRO A 76 -17.13 -10.63 -24.32
C PRO A 76 -16.59 -12.07 -24.34
N SER A 77 -15.31 -12.27 -24.63
CA SER A 77 -14.67 -13.59 -24.59
C SER A 77 -14.19 -13.99 -23.19
N ASP A 78 -14.28 -13.09 -22.21
CA ASP A 78 -13.94 -13.37 -20.81
C ASP A 78 -15.20 -13.29 -19.92
N GLU A 79 -15.14 -13.95 -18.76
CA GLU A 79 -16.24 -14.05 -17.81
C GLU A 79 -15.79 -13.59 -16.41
N LEU A 80 -16.74 -13.05 -15.63
CA LEU A 80 -16.46 -12.64 -14.24
C LEU A 80 -15.97 -13.80 -13.37
N SER A 81 -16.49 -15.01 -13.62
CA SER A 81 -16.05 -16.27 -12.99
C SER A 81 -14.55 -16.50 -13.15
N ASN A 82 -13.99 -16.24 -14.34
CA ASN A 82 -12.56 -16.39 -14.60
C ASN A 82 -11.73 -15.41 -13.75
N HIS A 83 -12.16 -14.15 -13.62
CA HIS A 83 -11.45 -13.16 -12.80
C HIS A 83 -11.57 -13.44 -11.30
N VAL A 84 -12.72 -13.93 -10.85
CA VAL A 84 -12.90 -14.42 -9.48
C VAL A 84 -11.95 -15.60 -9.20
N GLU A 85 -11.91 -16.60 -10.09
CA GLU A 85 -11.05 -17.79 -9.93
C GLU A 85 -9.56 -17.40 -9.90
N ASP A 86 -9.11 -16.56 -10.83
CA ASP A 86 -7.72 -16.08 -10.86
C ASP A 86 -7.35 -15.34 -9.58
N THR A 87 -8.26 -14.52 -9.04
CA THR A 87 -8.04 -13.77 -7.80
C THR A 87 -7.96 -14.69 -6.59
N ILE A 88 -8.91 -15.63 -6.44
CA ILE A 88 -8.93 -16.61 -5.34
C ILE A 88 -7.67 -17.49 -5.38
N LYS A 89 -7.30 -17.96 -6.57
CA LYS A 89 -6.10 -18.77 -6.77
C LYS A 89 -4.83 -17.99 -6.42
N ALA A 90 -4.74 -16.72 -6.84
CA ALA A 90 -3.61 -15.86 -6.51
C ALA A 90 -3.49 -15.62 -5.00
N GLY A 91 -4.61 -15.47 -4.29
CA GLY A 91 -4.63 -15.21 -2.85
C GLY A 91 -4.35 -16.42 -1.94
N ALA A 92 -4.03 -17.58 -2.51
CA ALA A 92 -3.52 -18.77 -1.81
C ALA A 92 -4.37 -19.22 -0.59
N GLY A 93 -5.69 -19.17 -0.73
CA GLY A 93 -6.64 -19.68 0.26
C GLY A 93 -7.04 -18.70 1.37
N LEU A 94 -6.54 -17.45 1.35
CA LEU A 94 -6.94 -16.41 2.32
C LEU A 94 -7.83 -15.32 1.72
N CYS A 95 -8.27 -15.45 0.47
CA CYS A 95 -9.28 -14.54 -0.07
C CYS A 95 -10.62 -14.76 0.64
N ASP A 96 -11.36 -13.68 0.87
CA ASP A 96 -12.79 -13.73 1.15
C ASP A 96 -13.54 -13.83 -0.20
N PRO A 97 -14.20 -14.96 -0.52
CA PRO A 97 -14.82 -15.15 -1.83
C PRO A 97 -15.96 -14.18 -2.14
N ASP A 98 -16.67 -13.69 -1.11
CA ASP A 98 -17.79 -12.77 -1.31
C ASP A 98 -17.24 -11.35 -1.60
N VAL A 99 -16.19 -10.94 -0.90
CA VAL A 99 -15.44 -9.70 -1.21
C VAL A 99 -14.87 -9.75 -2.63
N VAL A 100 -14.24 -10.86 -3.03
CA VAL A 100 -13.69 -11.01 -4.38
C VAL A 100 -14.79 -10.87 -5.43
N ARG A 101 -15.93 -11.55 -5.24
CA ARG A 101 -17.04 -11.53 -6.19
C ARG A 101 -17.61 -10.12 -6.37
N GLU A 102 -17.90 -9.42 -5.28
CA GLU A 102 -18.50 -8.08 -5.33
C GLU A 102 -17.59 -7.06 -6.03
N ILE A 103 -16.29 -7.09 -5.73
CA ILE A 103 -15.31 -6.19 -6.34
C ILE A 103 -15.12 -6.49 -7.84
N VAL A 104 -15.06 -7.77 -8.22
CA VAL A 104 -14.91 -8.19 -9.62
C VAL A 104 -16.16 -7.84 -10.44
N GLU A 105 -17.35 -8.03 -9.87
CA GLU A 105 -18.63 -7.67 -10.51
C GLU A 105 -18.73 -6.17 -10.82
N GLU A 106 -18.24 -5.30 -9.93
CA GLU A 106 -18.26 -3.85 -10.16
C GLU A 106 -17.19 -3.36 -11.14
N ALA A 107 -16.08 -4.10 -11.29
CA ALA A 107 -14.88 -3.65 -11.99
C ALA A 107 -15.12 -3.06 -13.40
N PRO A 108 -15.93 -3.69 -14.28
CA PRO A 108 -16.17 -3.16 -15.62
C PRO A 108 -16.80 -1.76 -15.58
N GLU A 109 -17.74 -1.53 -14.66
CA GLU A 109 -18.40 -0.24 -14.54
C GLU A 109 -17.48 0.82 -13.93
N ARG A 110 -16.66 0.44 -12.93
CA ARG A 110 -15.68 1.37 -12.35
C ARG A 110 -14.68 1.86 -13.40
N ILE A 111 -14.25 1.00 -14.34
CA ILE A 111 -13.36 1.40 -15.44
C ILE A 111 -14.07 2.36 -16.41
N ARG A 112 -15.36 2.14 -16.73
CA ARG A 112 -16.14 3.06 -17.58
C ARG A 112 -16.35 4.42 -16.92
N GLU A 113 -16.57 4.46 -15.61
CA GLU A 113 -16.65 5.72 -14.84
C GLU A 113 -15.34 6.53 -14.94
N LEU A 114 -14.18 5.88 -14.95
CA LEU A 114 -12.91 6.61 -15.16
C LEU A 114 -12.88 7.33 -16.51
N VAL A 115 -13.44 6.74 -17.55
CA VAL A 115 -13.56 7.40 -18.86
C VAL A 115 -14.49 8.62 -18.77
N SER A 116 -15.57 8.56 -17.99
CA SER A 116 -16.46 9.71 -17.80
C SER A 116 -15.82 10.84 -16.97
N PHE A 117 -14.87 10.52 -16.09
CA PHE A 117 -13.99 11.49 -15.43
C PHE A 117 -12.87 12.03 -16.35
N GLY A 118 -12.79 11.55 -17.58
CA GLY A 118 -11.87 12.03 -18.60
C GLY A 118 -10.56 11.24 -18.71
N ALA A 119 -10.46 10.05 -18.10
CA ALA A 119 -9.32 9.16 -18.30
C ALA A 119 -9.29 8.61 -19.73
N GLN A 120 -8.10 8.61 -20.34
CA GLN A 120 -7.88 8.18 -21.72
C GLN A 120 -7.11 6.86 -21.73
N PHE A 121 -7.83 5.74 -21.76
CA PHE A 121 -7.23 4.43 -21.97
C PHE A 121 -6.79 4.22 -23.42
N ASP A 122 -5.74 3.43 -23.61
CA ASP A 122 -5.26 3.03 -24.91
C ASP A 122 -6.36 2.24 -25.63
N ARG A 123 -6.42 2.36 -26.97
CA ARG A 123 -7.51 1.77 -27.76
C ARG A 123 -7.00 0.85 -28.85
N LYS A 124 -7.77 -0.21 -29.10
CA LYS A 124 -7.60 -1.13 -30.23
C LYS A 124 -8.95 -1.34 -30.89
N ASP A 125 -9.03 -1.14 -32.20
CA ASP A 125 -10.28 -1.32 -32.98
C ASP A 125 -11.50 -0.57 -32.40
N GLY A 126 -11.27 0.57 -31.75
CA GLY A 126 -12.30 1.44 -31.16
C GLY A 126 -12.67 1.11 -29.71
N SER A 127 -12.30 -0.07 -29.18
CA SER A 127 -12.48 -0.46 -27.78
C SER A 127 -11.23 -0.19 -26.94
N ILE A 128 -11.35 -0.31 -25.61
CA ILE A 128 -10.21 -0.23 -24.69
C ILE A 128 -9.27 -1.41 -24.97
N ALA A 129 -7.99 -1.12 -25.18
CA ALA A 129 -6.97 -2.14 -25.34
C ALA A 129 -6.73 -2.87 -24.01
N LEU A 130 -6.72 -4.20 -24.07
CA LEU A 130 -6.51 -5.06 -22.90
C LEU A 130 -5.18 -5.80 -23.03
N THR A 131 -4.52 -6.01 -21.90
CA THR A 131 -3.31 -6.82 -21.77
C THR A 131 -3.45 -7.89 -20.70
N THR A 132 -2.47 -8.78 -20.61
CA THR A 132 -2.38 -9.83 -19.59
C THR A 132 -1.17 -9.58 -18.69
N GLU A 133 -1.35 -9.76 -17.38
CA GLU A 133 -0.27 -9.79 -16.38
C GLU A 133 -0.25 -11.16 -15.69
N GLY A 134 0.77 -11.44 -14.88
CA GLY A 134 0.92 -12.74 -14.22
C GLY A 134 -0.26 -13.10 -13.33
N GLY A 135 -0.64 -14.36 -13.39
CA GLY A 135 -1.79 -14.93 -12.68
C GLY A 135 -3.14 -14.77 -13.37
N HIS A 136 -3.27 -13.95 -14.42
CA HIS A 136 -4.52 -13.86 -15.20
C HIS A 136 -4.61 -14.94 -16.27
N SER A 137 -5.80 -15.53 -16.42
CA SER A 137 -6.14 -16.51 -17.46
C SER A 137 -6.54 -15.86 -18.80
N HIS A 138 -7.02 -14.62 -18.78
CA HIS A 138 -7.49 -13.87 -19.95
C HIS A 138 -6.96 -12.43 -19.97
N PRO A 139 -6.86 -11.78 -21.15
CA PRO A 139 -6.51 -10.37 -21.25
C PRO A 139 -7.66 -9.49 -20.72
N ARG A 140 -7.46 -8.85 -19.58
CA ARG A 140 -8.47 -8.00 -18.92
C ARG A 140 -7.93 -6.75 -18.24
N VAL A 141 -6.66 -6.44 -18.48
CA VAL A 141 -5.99 -5.29 -17.85
C VAL A 141 -6.10 -4.08 -18.78
N ALA A 142 -6.96 -3.14 -18.43
CA ALA A 142 -7.09 -1.86 -19.10
C ALA A 142 -5.89 -0.96 -18.74
N HIS A 143 -5.22 -0.41 -19.76
CA HIS A 143 -4.00 0.38 -19.60
C HIS A 143 -4.06 1.69 -20.39
N ALA A 144 -3.21 2.65 -20.02
CA ALA A 144 -3.13 3.96 -20.64
C ALA A 144 -1.68 4.43 -20.78
N LEU A 145 -1.41 5.17 -21.86
CA LEU A 145 -0.10 5.76 -22.14
C LEU A 145 1.02 4.70 -22.23
N GLY A 146 0.70 3.51 -22.77
CA GLY A 146 1.56 2.34 -22.79
C GLY A 146 1.68 1.70 -21.41
N ASP A 147 2.58 2.23 -20.58
CA ASP A 147 3.00 1.67 -19.28
C ASP A 147 2.90 2.71 -18.14
N ALA A 148 1.96 3.66 -18.22
CA ALA A 148 1.78 4.73 -17.23
C ALA A 148 0.31 4.95 -16.82
N THR A 149 -0.45 3.86 -16.68
CA THR A 149 -1.91 3.90 -16.42
C THR A 149 -2.28 4.73 -15.19
N GLY A 150 -1.51 4.60 -14.10
CA GLY A 150 -1.72 5.32 -12.85
C GLY A 150 -1.65 6.84 -13.00
N LYS A 151 -0.71 7.33 -13.82
CA LYS A 151 -0.55 8.77 -14.10
C LYS A 151 -1.79 9.35 -14.76
N GLU A 152 -2.32 8.66 -15.77
CA GLU A 152 -3.50 9.12 -16.52
C GLU A 152 -4.78 9.06 -15.68
N VAL A 153 -4.99 7.96 -14.95
CA VAL A 153 -6.15 7.80 -14.06
C VAL A 153 -6.13 8.85 -12.95
N MET A 154 -4.98 9.05 -12.29
CA MET A 154 -4.87 10.05 -11.24
C MET A 154 -5.03 11.47 -11.77
N ARG A 155 -4.53 11.80 -12.97
CA ARG A 155 -4.78 13.10 -13.62
C ARG A 155 -6.27 13.36 -13.73
N ALA A 156 -7.02 12.44 -14.36
CA ALA A 156 -8.46 12.59 -14.58
C ALA A 156 -9.25 12.78 -13.27
N LEU A 157 -8.94 11.96 -12.25
CA LEU A 157 -9.59 12.05 -10.94
C LEU A 157 -9.25 13.34 -10.19
N ILE A 158 -7.97 13.77 -10.21
CA ILE A 158 -7.52 15.00 -9.56
C ILE A 158 -8.15 16.23 -10.23
N ASP A 159 -8.21 16.25 -11.56
CA ASP A 159 -8.86 17.33 -12.32
C ASP A 159 -10.35 17.40 -11.95
N THR A 160 -11.02 16.25 -11.85
CA THR A 160 -12.44 16.17 -11.46
C THR A 160 -12.68 16.71 -10.05
N VAL A 161 -11.92 16.25 -9.05
CA VAL A 161 -12.14 16.67 -7.65
C VAL A 161 -11.80 18.15 -7.43
N ARG A 162 -10.78 18.68 -8.13
CA ARG A 162 -10.48 20.13 -8.13
C ARG A 162 -11.56 20.95 -8.82
N GLY A 163 -12.14 20.43 -9.90
CA GLY A 163 -13.22 21.07 -10.64
C GLY A 163 -14.57 21.08 -9.90
N ALA A 164 -14.76 20.16 -8.95
CA ALA A 164 -16.00 20.03 -8.18
C ALA A 164 -16.30 21.27 -7.30
N GLY A 165 -15.28 21.96 -6.78
CA GLY A 165 -15.41 23.24 -6.08
C GLY A 165 -16.00 23.19 -4.65
N TRP A 166 -16.41 22.03 -4.17
CA TRP A 166 -16.96 21.83 -2.81
C TRP A 166 -16.03 21.03 -1.88
N THR A 167 -14.86 20.61 -2.36
CA THR A 167 -13.81 19.94 -1.57
C THR A 167 -12.63 20.89 -1.35
N GLU A 168 -12.06 20.87 -0.14
CA GLU A 168 -10.80 21.57 0.16
C GLU A 168 -9.65 20.56 0.18
N ILE A 169 -8.52 20.86 -0.48
CA ILE A 169 -7.33 19.99 -0.47
C ILE A 169 -6.18 20.71 0.21
N TRP A 170 -5.67 20.12 1.29
CA TRP A 170 -4.55 20.63 2.07
C TRP A 170 -3.31 19.79 1.78
N GLU A 171 -2.47 20.31 0.89
CA GLU A 171 -1.16 19.73 0.57
C GLU A 171 -0.13 20.02 1.68
N LYS A 172 0.95 19.24 1.69
CA LYS A 172 2.05 19.35 2.67
C LYS A 172 1.55 19.31 4.12
N THR A 173 0.51 18.53 4.38
CA THR A 173 -0.17 18.43 5.67
C THR A 173 -0.11 17.00 6.19
N PHE A 174 0.72 16.78 7.22
CA PHE A 174 0.94 15.48 7.83
C PHE A 174 -0.09 15.22 8.94
N SER A 175 -0.72 14.05 8.94
CA SER A 175 -1.61 13.62 10.03
C SER A 175 -0.78 12.99 11.14
N ILE A 176 -0.66 13.66 12.29
CA ILE A 176 0.15 13.18 13.42
C ILE A 176 -0.53 12.00 14.10
N ASP A 177 -1.81 12.16 14.47
CA ASP A 177 -2.62 11.12 15.10
C ASP A 177 -4.12 11.38 14.86
N LEU A 178 -4.90 10.29 14.84
CA LEU A 178 -6.35 10.38 14.94
C LEU A 178 -6.77 10.78 16.35
N LEU A 179 -7.80 11.62 16.45
CA LEU A 179 -8.39 12.05 17.71
C LEU A 179 -9.54 11.12 18.06
N THR A 180 -9.52 10.55 19.27
CA THR A 180 -10.60 9.67 19.74
C THR A 180 -11.27 10.21 20.99
N HIS A 181 -12.60 10.17 21.02
CA HIS A 181 -13.40 10.53 22.19
C HIS A 181 -14.63 9.63 22.28
N GLU A 182 -14.89 9.11 23.48
CA GLU A 182 -16.00 8.17 23.74
C GLU A 182 -15.99 6.94 22.80
N GLY A 183 -14.80 6.36 22.59
CA GLY A 183 -14.63 5.16 21.76
C GLY A 183 -14.80 5.37 20.26
N SER A 184 -14.90 6.61 19.78
CA SER A 184 -15.07 6.93 18.36
C SER A 184 -13.98 7.88 17.86
N CYS A 185 -13.58 7.71 16.59
CA CYS A 185 -12.76 8.67 15.86
C CYS A 185 -13.55 9.98 15.64
N ARG A 186 -12.93 11.11 15.96
CA ARG A 186 -13.51 12.46 15.87
C ARG A 186 -12.72 13.38 14.93
N GLY A 187 -11.86 12.82 14.08
CA GLY A 187 -10.97 13.56 13.20
C GLY A 187 -9.49 13.34 13.51
N ALA A 188 -8.65 14.32 13.25
CA ALA A 188 -7.20 14.18 13.37
C ALA A 188 -6.51 15.46 13.86
N LEU A 189 -5.37 15.28 14.52
CA LEU A 189 -4.38 16.32 14.71
C LEU A 189 -3.45 16.31 13.49
N VAL A 190 -3.43 17.41 12.74
CA VAL A 190 -2.58 17.56 11.56
C VAL A 190 -1.50 18.60 11.80
N TRP A 191 -0.45 18.58 10.99
CA TRP A 191 0.62 19.57 11.00
C TRP A 191 0.98 20.01 9.58
N ASN A 192 1.15 21.31 9.41
CA ASN A 192 1.59 21.92 8.17
C ASN A 192 2.77 22.87 8.46
N PRO A 193 3.79 22.95 7.58
CA PRO A 193 4.94 23.83 7.80
C PRO A 193 4.58 25.32 7.89
N HIS A 194 3.46 25.76 7.29
CA HIS A 194 3.07 27.18 7.26
C HIS A 194 2.28 27.62 8.49
N HIS A 195 1.41 26.77 9.04
CA HIS A 195 0.49 27.14 10.13
C HIS A 195 0.57 26.22 11.36
N GLY A 196 1.47 25.23 11.35
CA GLY A 196 1.73 24.36 12.48
C GLY A 196 0.64 23.32 12.74
N LYS A 197 0.51 22.91 14.00
CA LYS A 197 -0.49 21.92 14.43
C LYS A 197 -1.89 22.51 14.32
N THR A 198 -2.86 21.73 13.84
CA THR A 198 -4.28 22.11 13.76
C THR A 198 -5.15 20.90 14.10
N PHE A 199 -6.18 21.11 14.92
CA PHE A 199 -7.22 20.11 15.09
C PHE A 199 -8.21 20.19 13.94
N VAL A 200 -8.40 19.07 13.23
CA VAL A 200 -9.49 18.91 12.28
C VAL A 200 -10.50 17.96 12.89
N TRP A 201 -11.60 18.53 13.41
CA TRP A 201 -12.72 17.77 13.97
C TRP A 201 -13.67 17.38 12.84
N ALA A 202 -13.96 16.10 12.72
CA ALA A 202 -14.79 15.54 11.67
C ALA A 202 -15.87 14.64 12.26
N LYS A 203 -17.07 14.65 11.66
CA LYS A 203 -18.12 13.68 12.00
C LYS A 203 -17.70 12.28 11.57
N GLN A 204 -17.06 12.16 10.40
CA GLN A 204 -16.53 10.92 9.85
C GLN A 204 -15.12 11.15 9.30
N THR A 205 -14.24 10.16 9.43
CA THR A 205 -12.86 10.21 8.90
C THR A 205 -12.59 9.02 7.99
N ILE A 206 -12.01 9.25 6.81
CA ILE A 206 -11.61 8.22 5.85
C ILE A 206 -10.08 8.18 5.75
N LEU A 207 -9.46 7.02 6.00
CA LEU A 207 -8.04 6.77 5.78
C LEU A 207 -7.79 6.14 4.40
N ALA A 208 -7.04 6.84 3.55
CA ALA A 208 -6.63 6.40 2.22
C ALA A 208 -5.13 6.68 1.99
N THR A 209 -4.31 6.30 2.98
CA THR A 209 -2.91 6.73 3.12
C THR A 209 -1.88 5.91 2.35
N GLY A 210 -2.29 4.80 1.74
CA GLY A 210 -1.40 3.88 1.04
C GLY A 210 -0.66 2.91 1.97
N GLY A 211 0.32 2.21 1.39
CA GLY A 211 1.03 1.10 2.05
C GLY A 211 2.27 1.48 2.87
N ALA A 212 3.12 0.47 3.03
CA ALA A 212 4.25 0.46 3.96
C ALA A 212 5.61 0.15 3.29
N GLY A 213 5.73 0.34 1.97
CA GLY A 213 6.91 -0.06 1.21
C GLY A 213 8.24 0.51 1.74
N ARG A 214 8.23 1.70 2.33
CA ARG A 214 9.43 2.35 2.88
C ARG A 214 9.96 1.74 4.16
N LEU A 215 9.26 0.75 4.74
CA LEU A 215 9.85 -0.12 5.76
C LEU A 215 10.99 -0.98 5.23
N TYR A 216 11.10 -1.16 3.92
CA TYR A 216 12.09 -2.00 3.29
C TYR A 216 13.15 -1.18 2.55
N ARG A 217 14.41 -1.62 2.63
CA ARG A 217 15.52 -0.99 1.92
C ARG A 217 15.30 -0.95 0.40
N GLU A 218 14.83 -2.06 -0.17
CA GLU A 218 14.50 -2.15 -1.59
C GLU A 218 12.98 -2.05 -1.74
N THR A 219 12.48 -0.99 -2.36
CA THR A 219 11.04 -0.80 -2.60
C THR A 219 10.78 -0.04 -3.90
N THR A 220 9.64 -0.31 -4.52
CA THR A 220 9.12 0.44 -5.68
C THR A 220 8.24 1.62 -5.28
N ASN A 221 7.92 1.75 -3.99
CA ASN A 221 7.04 2.79 -3.49
C ASN A 221 7.77 4.15 -3.42
N PRO A 222 7.08 5.29 -3.56
CA PRO A 222 7.65 6.62 -3.34
C PRO A 222 8.01 6.82 -1.86
N ASP A 223 8.79 7.87 -1.57
CA ASP A 223 9.30 8.15 -0.21
C ASP A 223 8.19 8.33 0.83
N ILE A 224 6.97 8.62 0.38
CA ILE A 224 5.80 8.86 1.22
C ILE A 224 5.13 7.58 1.77
N ALA A 225 5.47 6.38 1.29
CA ALA A 225 4.80 5.13 1.73
C ALA A 225 5.36 4.59 3.06
N THR A 226 5.21 5.36 4.13
CA THR A 226 5.82 5.15 5.46
C THR A 226 4.87 4.54 6.49
N ALA A 227 3.76 3.93 6.05
CA ALA A 227 2.77 3.27 6.89
C ALA A 227 2.07 4.18 7.92
N ASP A 228 1.95 5.48 7.64
CA ASP A 228 1.41 6.46 8.60
C ASP A 228 -0.03 6.14 9.01
N GLY A 229 -0.91 5.82 8.06
CA GLY A 229 -2.32 5.48 8.35
C GLY A 229 -2.48 4.23 9.19
N HIS A 230 -1.67 3.20 8.92
CA HIS A 230 -1.62 1.98 9.72
C HIS A 230 -1.28 2.30 11.17
N ALA A 231 -0.27 3.13 11.38
CA ALA A 231 0.22 3.51 12.71
C ALA A 231 -0.78 4.37 13.49
N ILE A 232 -1.33 5.44 12.88
CA ILE A 232 -2.28 6.32 13.57
C ILE A 232 -3.61 5.63 13.86
N ALA A 233 -4.05 4.70 13.01
CA ALA A 233 -5.24 3.91 13.24
C ALA A 233 -5.04 2.91 14.38
N TYR A 234 -3.93 2.18 14.36
CA TYR A 234 -3.61 1.22 15.41
C TYR A 234 -3.48 1.90 16.78
N ARG A 235 -2.74 3.02 16.86
CA ARG A 235 -2.68 3.82 18.10
C ARG A 235 -4.05 4.32 18.52
N ALA A 236 -4.98 4.55 17.60
CA ALA A 236 -6.34 4.94 17.93
C ALA A 236 -7.25 3.80 18.40
N GLY A 237 -6.74 2.57 18.42
CA GLY A 237 -7.47 1.37 18.84
C GLY A 237 -8.13 0.61 17.68
N ALA A 238 -7.85 0.96 16.42
CA ALA A 238 -8.30 0.17 15.28
C ALA A 238 -7.52 -1.16 15.18
N GLU A 239 -8.18 -2.20 14.70
CA GLU A 239 -7.57 -3.50 14.44
C GLU A 239 -6.86 -3.50 13.09
N LEU A 240 -5.70 -4.14 13.02
CA LEU A 240 -5.02 -4.47 11.77
C LEU A 240 -5.07 -5.99 11.53
N ARG A 241 -4.96 -6.39 10.27
CA ARG A 241 -5.04 -7.77 9.84
C ARG A 241 -3.98 -8.09 8.80
N ASP A 242 -3.42 -9.30 8.88
CA ASP A 242 -2.43 -9.89 7.97
C ASP A 242 -1.18 -9.03 7.74
N MET A 243 -0.69 -8.37 8.80
CA MET A 243 0.46 -7.46 8.73
C MET A 243 1.75 -8.15 8.26
N GLU A 244 1.84 -9.47 8.30
CA GLU A 244 2.94 -10.25 7.76
C GLU A 244 2.95 -10.33 6.21
N MET A 245 1.87 -9.92 5.55
CA MET A 245 1.68 -10.06 4.10
C MET A 245 2.17 -8.81 3.35
N MET A 246 3.47 -8.77 3.04
CA MET A 246 4.09 -7.80 2.16
C MET A 246 4.44 -8.44 0.82
N GLN A 247 3.89 -7.93 -0.28
CA GLN A 247 4.24 -8.42 -1.61
C GLN A 247 5.54 -7.77 -2.10
N PHE A 248 6.43 -8.61 -2.62
CA PHE A 248 7.65 -8.19 -3.31
C PHE A 248 7.44 -8.35 -4.82
N HIS A 249 7.71 -7.30 -5.59
CA HIS A 249 7.72 -7.37 -7.03
C HIS A 249 9.05 -7.98 -7.49
N PRO A 250 9.06 -8.96 -8.41
CA PRO A 250 10.29 -9.67 -8.81
C PRO A 250 11.27 -8.80 -9.60
N THR A 251 10.76 -7.89 -10.44
CA THR A 251 11.56 -7.10 -11.39
C THR A 251 11.62 -5.63 -10.99
N VAL A 252 12.50 -5.29 -10.05
CA VAL A 252 12.84 -3.90 -9.70
C VAL A 252 14.23 -3.60 -10.26
N LEU A 253 14.33 -2.50 -11.03
CA LEU A 253 15.59 -2.05 -11.62
C LEU A 253 16.63 -1.84 -10.51
N TYR A 254 17.78 -2.49 -10.67
CA TYR A 254 18.89 -2.41 -9.74
C TYR A 254 20.05 -1.64 -10.36
N ILE A 255 20.21 -0.39 -9.93
CA ILE A 255 21.38 0.44 -10.21
C ILE A 255 21.98 0.89 -8.88
N ALA A 256 23.28 0.65 -8.69
CA ALA A 256 23.97 1.07 -7.48
C ALA A 256 23.86 2.59 -7.30
N GLY A 257 23.38 3.04 -6.14
CA GLY A 257 23.24 4.47 -5.82
C GLY A 257 22.03 5.18 -6.44
N SER A 258 21.17 4.49 -7.20
CA SER A 258 19.97 5.09 -7.81
C SER A 258 18.66 4.71 -7.11
N SER A 259 17.60 5.48 -7.37
CA SER A 259 16.23 5.13 -7.05
C SER A 259 15.82 3.79 -7.69
N ARG A 260 14.94 3.08 -6.99
CA ARG A 260 14.43 1.78 -7.41
C ARG A 260 13.18 1.99 -8.25
N HIS A 261 13.28 1.63 -9.51
CA HIS A 261 12.18 1.75 -10.45
C HIS A 261 11.58 0.38 -10.74
N LEU A 262 10.25 0.33 -10.80
CA LEU A 262 9.54 -0.87 -11.23
C LEU A 262 9.80 -1.09 -12.73
N ILE A 263 10.16 -2.32 -13.10
CA ILE A 263 10.05 -2.81 -14.47
C ILE A 263 8.79 -3.68 -14.53
N THR A 264 7.79 -3.23 -15.29
CA THR A 264 6.45 -3.82 -15.33
C THR A 264 6.47 -5.33 -15.56
N GLU A 265 5.52 -6.03 -14.91
CA GLU A 265 5.29 -7.45 -15.11
C GLU A 265 4.89 -7.77 -16.56
N ALA A 266 4.26 -6.83 -17.26
CA ALA A 266 3.95 -6.97 -18.67
C ALA A 266 5.19 -7.24 -19.54
N ALA A 267 6.41 -6.82 -19.12
CA ALA A 267 7.64 -7.14 -19.83
C ALA A 267 7.94 -8.66 -19.87
N ARG A 268 7.61 -9.39 -18.80
CA ARG A 268 7.64 -10.86 -18.78
C ARG A 268 6.49 -11.45 -19.59
N GLY A 269 5.29 -10.87 -19.46
CA GLY A 269 4.08 -11.22 -20.25
C GLY A 269 4.29 -11.17 -21.76
N GLU A 270 5.09 -10.22 -22.24
CA GLU A 270 5.41 -10.04 -23.67
C GLU A 270 6.54 -10.95 -24.18
N GLY A 271 7.11 -11.79 -23.31
CA GLY A 271 8.13 -12.79 -23.65
C GLY A 271 9.50 -12.60 -22.97
N GLY A 272 9.68 -11.60 -22.10
CA GLY A 272 10.97 -11.35 -21.44
C GLY A 272 11.45 -12.52 -20.57
N TYR A 273 12.75 -12.85 -20.66
CA TYR A 273 13.37 -13.95 -19.91
C TYR A 273 14.06 -13.45 -18.65
N LEU A 274 14.04 -14.27 -17.59
CA LEU A 274 14.89 -14.07 -16.42
C LEU A 274 16.15 -14.93 -16.55
N VAL A 275 17.31 -14.28 -16.63
CA VAL A 275 18.61 -14.92 -16.77
C VAL A 275 19.55 -14.48 -15.65
N ASP A 276 20.44 -15.37 -15.24
CA ASP A 276 21.44 -15.05 -14.22
C ASP A 276 22.66 -14.31 -14.80
N VAL A 277 23.68 -14.08 -13.98
CA VAL A 277 24.93 -13.41 -14.38
C VAL A 277 25.72 -14.18 -15.46
N ASN A 278 25.53 -15.49 -15.56
CA ASN A 278 26.16 -16.34 -16.58
C ASN A 278 25.33 -16.39 -17.88
N GLY A 279 24.10 -15.86 -17.86
CA GLY A 279 23.16 -15.90 -18.97
C GLY A 279 22.25 -17.13 -18.97
N ASP A 280 22.22 -17.91 -17.89
CA ASP A 280 21.39 -19.09 -17.78
C ASP A 280 19.94 -18.70 -17.43
N ARG A 281 18.98 -19.18 -18.23
CA ARG A 281 17.54 -19.00 -17.96
C ARG A 281 17.11 -19.98 -16.87
N PHE A 282 16.96 -19.49 -15.65
CA PHE A 282 16.89 -20.34 -14.46
C PHE A 282 15.47 -20.70 -14.00
N MET A 283 14.43 -19.98 -14.43
CA MET A 283 13.06 -20.17 -13.90
C MET A 283 12.51 -21.60 -14.08
N GLY A 284 12.95 -22.32 -15.12
CA GLY A 284 12.56 -23.72 -15.34
C GLY A 284 13.04 -24.70 -14.26
N ASN A 285 13.99 -24.29 -13.42
CA ASN A 285 14.42 -25.07 -12.25
C ASN A 285 13.48 -24.91 -11.04
N TYR A 286 12.57 -23.94 -11.08
CA TYR A 286 11.72 -23.54 -9.95
C TYR A 286 10.24 -23.77 -10.21
N ASP A 287 9.74 -23.46 -11.41
CA ASP A 287 8.31 -23.57 -11.73
C ASP A 287 8.09 -23.82 -13.23
N GLU A 288 7.13 -24.69 -13.56
CA GLU A 288 6.77 -25.02 -14.95
C GLU A 288 6.17 -23.83 -15.73
N ARG A 289 5.62 -22.84 -15.02
CA ARG A 289 5.07 -21.60 -15.61
C ARG A 289 6.14 -20.58 -15.96
N LEU A 290 7.41 -20.86 -15.64
CA LEU A 290 8.57 -20.02 -15.94
C LEU A 290 8.39 -18.58 -15.41
N GLU A 291 8.69 -17.54 -16.21
CA GLU A 291 8.57 -16.13 -15.82
C GLU A 291 7.12 -15.65 -15.57
N LEU A 292 6.11 -16.46 -15.91
CA LEU A 292 4.69 -16.18 -15.67
C LEU A 292 4.15 -16.84 -14.39
N ALA A 293 5.01 -17.51 -13.61
CA ALA A 293 4.65 -17.94 -12.27
C ALA A 293 4.22 -16.75 -11.37
N PRO A 294 3.45 -16.98 -10.30
CA PRO A 294 3.06 -15.95 -9.35
C PRO A 294 4.25 -15.19 -8.75
N ARG A 295 4.02 -13.92 -8.35
CA ARG A 295 5.09 -12.99 -7.91
C ARG A 295 5.92 -13.51 -6.75
N ASP A 296 5.30 -14.19 -5.80
CA ASP A 296 5.98 -14.79 -4.65
C ASP A 296 6.95 -15.89 -5.08
N VAL A 297 6.55 -16.75 -6.03
CA VAL A 297 7.39 -17.80 -6.61
C VAL A 297 8.57 -17.19 -7.35
N VAL A 298 8.32 -16.24 -8.26
CA VAL A 298 9.39 -15.60 -9.05
C VAL A 298 10.35 -14.82 -8.15
N SER A 299 9.85 -14.11 -7.13
CA SER A 299 10.70 -13.36 -6.20
C SER A 299 11.58 -14.27 -5.35
N ARG A 300 11.07 -15.44 -4.90
CA ARG A 300 11.88 -16.47 -4.24
C ARG A 300 12.94 -17.04 -5.18
N ALA A 301 12.56 -17.43 -6.40
CA ALA A 301 13.49 -17.97 -7.39
C ALA A 301 14.63 -17.00 -7.72
N ILE A 302 14.35 -15.70 -7.89
CA ILE A 302 15.39 -14.69 -8.10
C ILE A 302 16.30 -14.59 -6.87
N THR A 303 15.74 -14.60 -5.66
CA THR A 303 16.52 -14.52 -4.41
C THR A 303 17.47 -15.71 -4.30
N ASP A 304 16.97 -16.92 -4.55
CA ASP A 304 17.76 -18.15 -4.51
C ASP A 304 18.85 -18.16 -5.58
N GLN A 305 18.55 -17.70 -6.79
CA GLN A 305 19.53 -17.60 -7.88
C GLN A 305 20.63 -16.57 -7.57
N MET A 306 20.28 -15.43 -6.96
CA MET A 306 21.24 -14.43 -6.50
C MET A 306 22.19 -14.98 -5.43
N GLU A 307 21.67 -15.78 -4.49
CA GLU A 307 22.46 -16.45 -3.46
C GLU A 307 23.38 -17.52 -4.07
N LEU A 308 22.85 -18.35 -4.98
CA LEU A 308 23.59 -19.41 -5.66
C LEU A 308 24.78 -18.85 -6.46
N THR A 309 24.54 -17.78 -7.21
CA THR A 309 25.55 -17.12 -8.05
C THR A 309 26.43 -16.12 -7.30
N ARG A 310 26.06 -15.78 -6.05
CA ARG A 310 26.69 -14.72 -5.24
C ARG A 310 26.73 -13.37 -5.96
N HIS A 311 25.68 -13.07 -6.72
CA HIS A 311 25.55 -11.85 -7.52
C HIS A 311 24.41 -10.95 -6.99
N PRO A 312 24.55 -9.61 -6.96
CA PRO A 312 23.57 -8.72 -6.32
C PRO A 312 22.24 -8.56 -7.07
N CYS A 313 22.13 -9.06 -8.30
CA CYS A 313 20.93 -9.03 -9.13
C CYS A 313 20.93 -10.18 -10.14
N VAL A 314 19.77 -10.43 -10.76
CA VAL A 314 19.65 -11.18 -12.02
C VAL A 314 19.36 -10.20 -13.14
N TYR A 315 19.03 -10.68 -14.34
CA TYR A 315 18.72 -9.83 -15.48
C TYR A 315 17.40 -10.21 -16.15
N LEU A 316 16.66 -9.18 -16.57
CA LEU A 316 15.54 -9.30 -17.48
C LEU A 316 16.03 -9.07 -18.91
N ASP A 317 15.83 -10.05 -19.78
CA ASP A 317 16.31 -10.06 -21.16
C ASP A 317 15.13 -10.05 -22.15
N LEU A 318 14.97 -8.92 -22.86
CA LEU A 318 14.01 -8.76 -23.95
C LEU A 318 14.68 -8.66 -25.32
N THR A 319 16.01 -8.87 -25.41
CA THR A 319 16.81 -8.61 -26.62
C THR A 319 16.43 -9.48 -27.82
N HIS A 320 15.72 -10.59 -27.57
CA HIS A 320 15.20 -11.50 -28.58
C HIS A 320 13.87 -11.04 -29.21
N LEU A 321 13.20 -10.02 -28.65
CA LEU A 321 11.94 -9.50 -29.16
C LEU A 321 12.18 -8.39 -30.22
N PRO A 322 11.22 -8.16 -31.14
CA PRO A 322 11.31 -7.06 -32.11
C PRO A 322 11.39 -5.69 -31.42
N LYS A 323 12.30 -4.84 -31.87
CA LYS A 323 12.55 -3.52 -31.26
C LYS A 323 11.33 -2.61 -31.34
N GLU A 324 10.60 -2.68 -32.44
CA GLU A 324 9.38 -1.90 -32.69
C GLU A 324 8.33 -2.22 -31.62
N LYS A 325 8.17 -3.50 -31.29
CA LYS A 325 7.26 -3.97 -30.24
C LYS A 325 7.65 -3.42 -28.87
N ILE A 326 8.94 -3.45 -28.52
CA ILE A 326 9.43 -2.92 -27.23
C ILE A 326 9.21 -1.40 -27.15
N ASN A 327 9.54 -0.67 -28.21
CA ASN A 327 9.39 0.78 -28.29
C ASN A 327 7.93 1.24 -28.16
N GLU A 328 7.00 0.49 -28.76
CA GLU A 328 5.57 0.77 -28.67
C GLU A 328 5.00 0.45 -27.27
N ARG A 329 5.39 -0.69 -26.69
CA ARG A 329 4.78 -1.19 -25.43
C ARG A 329 5.37 -0.60 -24.16
N PHE A 330 6.66 -0.25 -24.16
CA PHE A 330 7.38 0.17 -22.94
C PHE A 330 8.12 1.52 -23.09
N PRO A 331 7.45 2.57 -23.59
CA PRO A 331 8.11 3.84 -23.87
C PRO A 331 8.68 4.51 -22.61
N ASN A 332 7.96 4.48 -21.48
CA ASN A 332 8.44 5.11 -20.24
C ASN A 332 9.58 4.29 -19.60
N ILE A 333 9.51 2.95 -19.64
CA ILE A 333 10.62 2.11 -19.17
C ILE A 333 11.87 2.31 -20.02
N LEU A 334 11.74 2.46 -21.35
CA LEU A 334 12.87 2.79 -22.23
C LEU A 334 13.50 4.14 -21.87
N GLU A 335 12.69 5.17 -21.67
CA GLU A 335 13.18 6.49 -21.24
C GLU A 335 13.93 6.41 -19.90
N MET A 336 13.34 5.74 -18.92
CA MET A 336 13.95 5.50 -17.61
C MET A 336 15.27 4.70 -17.71
N CYS A 337 15.32 3.63 -18.52
CA CYS A 337 16.55 2.85 -18.70
C CYS A 337 17.67 3.70 -19.34
N ARG A 338 17.32 4.57 -20.29
CA ARG A 338 18.29 5.46 -20.96
C ARG A 338 18.96 6.44 -20.01
N GLU A 339 18.28 6.88 -18.95
CA GLU A 339 18.89 7.73 -17.90
C GLU A 339 20.09 7.05 -17.23
N PHE A 340 20.11 5.72 -17.20
CA PHE A 340 21.20 4.90 -16.65
C PHE A 340 22.13 4.34 -17.73
N GLY A 341 21.99 4.79 -18.98
CA GLY A 341 22.78 4.30 -20.11
C GLY A 341 22.43 2.87 -20.54
N LEU A 342 21.21 2.39 -20.22
CA LEU A 342 20.70 1.08 -20.62
C LEU A 342 19.69 1.21 -21.76
N ASP A 343 19.74 0.28 -22.70
CA ASP A 343 18.78 0.14 -23.79
C ASP A 343 18.06 -1.21 -23.68
N LEU A 344 16.77 -1.18 -23.34
CA LEU A 344 15.91 -2.36 -23.20
C LEU A 344 15.89 -3.26 -24.46
N THR A 345 16.23 -2.72 -25.62
CA THR A 345 16.24 -3.45 -26.90
C THR A 345 17.56 -4.16 -27.22
N HIS A 346 18.63 -3.89 -26.45
CA HIS A 346 19.97 -4.45 -26.68
C HIS A 346 20.63 -5.00 -25.42
N ASP A 347 20.32 -4.44 -24.26
CA ASP A 347 20.93 -4.77 -22.99
C ASP A 347 20.05 -5.70 -22.16
N ARG A 348 20.70 -6.49 -21.32
CA ARG A 348 20.07 -7.23 -20.23
C ARG A 348 19.89 -6.29 -19.04
N ILE A 349 18.65 -6.12 -18.59
CA ILE A 349 18.34 -5.12 -17.56
C ILE A 349 18.54 -5.72 -16.16
N PRO A 350 19.41 -5.15 -15.31
CA PRO A 350 19.66 -5.68 -13.98
C PRO A 350 18.42 -5.49 -13.10
N VAL A 351 17.90 -6.60 -12.58
CA VAL A 351 16.70 -6.61 -11.74
C VAL A 351 16.88 -7.44 -10.49
N ARG A 352 16.19 -7.05 -9.43
CA ARG A 352 16.06 -7.81 -8.19
C ARG A 352 14.68 -7.62 -7.58
N PRO A 353 14.26 -8.44 -6.62
CA PRO A 353 13.00 -8.21 -5.95
C PRO A 353 13.03 -6.95 -5.08
N GLY A 354 11.87 -6.33 -4.90
CA GLY A 354 11.70 -5.19 -3.99
C GLY A 354 10.27 -5.07 -3.47
N ALA A 355 10.11 -4.53 -2.27
CA ALA A 355 8.82 -4.39 -1.61
C ALA A 355 7.88 -3.50 -2.44
N HIS A 356 6.64 -3.92 -2.66
CA HIS A 356 5.78 -3.32 -3.67
C HIS A 356 4.36 -3.02 -3.21
N TYR A 357 3.71 -3.95 -2.50
CA TYR A 357 2.32 -3.78 -2.09
C TYR A 357 2.10 -4.33 -0.69
N MET A 358 1.52 -3.52 0.18
CA MET A 358 1.07 -3.98 1.50
C MET A 358 -0.29 -4.65 1.36
N ILE A 359 -0.37 -5.96 1.62
CA ILE A 359 -1.63 -6.72 1.58
C ILE A 359 -2.33 -6.66 2.95
N GLY A 360 -1.54 -6.69 4.03
CA GLY A 360 -2.05 -6.41 5.37
C GLY A 360 -2.49 -4.96 5.52
N GLY A 361 -3.28 -4.66 6.54
CA GLY A 361 -3.77 -3.31 6.74
C GLY A 361 -4.87 -3.22 7.78
N LEU A 362 -5.62 -2.12 7.79
CA LEU A 362 -6.80 -1.99 8.64
C LEU A 362 -7.84 -3.05 8.29
N THR A 363 -8.36 -3.75 9.30
CA THR A 363 -9.55 -4.61 9.11
C THR A 363 -10.73 -3.74 8.70
N VAL A 364 -11.35 -4.04 7.56
CA VAL A 364 -12.54 -3.35 7.08
C VAL A 364 -13.65 -4.33 6.69
N ASP A 365 -14.89 -3.88 6.79
CA ASP A 365 -16.03 -4.57 6.17
C ASP A 365 -16.11 -4.30 4.65
N LEU A 366 -17.11 -4.87 3.97
CA LEU A 366 -17.36 -4.67 2.53
C LEU A 366 -17.55 -3.20 2.12
N LYS A 367 -17.90 -2.31 3.07
CA LYS A 367 -18.12 -0.90 2.82
C LYS A 367 -16.92 -0.02 3.18
N GLY A 368 -15.86 -0.59 3.75
CA GLY A 368 -14.69 0.14 4.21
C GLY A 368 -14.82 0.69 5.64
N ALA A 369 -15.82 0.28 6.43
CA ALA A 369 -15.89 0.65 7.83
C ALA A 369 -14.84 -0.14 8.64
N THR A 370 -14.08 0.55 9.49
CA THR A 370 -13.09 -0.09 10.34
C THR A 370 -13.70 -0.58 11.65
N THR A 371 -12.92 -1.27 12.48
CA THR A 371 -13.36 -1.64 13.85
C THR A 371 -13.50 -0.43 14.80
N LEU A 372 -13.00 0.75 14.44
CA LEU A 372 -13.14 1.98 15.22
C LEU A 372 -14.33 2.82 14.69
N PRO A 373 -15.40 3.04 15.48
CA PRO A 373 -16.54 3.86 15.07
C PRO A 373 -16.15 5.27 14.62
N GLY A 374 -16.72 5.75 13.52
CA GLY A 374 -16.39 7.05 12.94
C GLY A 374 -15.13 7.05 12.05
N LEU A 375 -14.45 5.91 11.92
CA LEU A 375 -13.30 5.70 11.06
C LEU A 375 -13.61 4.70 9.94
N TRP A 376 -13.33 5.13 8.72
CA TRP A 376 -13.40 4.36 7.48
C TRP A 376 -12.00 4.25 6.89
N ALA A 377 -11.77 3.26 6.03
CA ALA A 377 -10.52 3.12 5.31
C ALA A 377 -10.71 2.52 3.91
N ALA A 378 -9.81 2.89 2.99
CA ALA A 378 -9.89 2.48 1.59
C ALA A 378 -8.51 2.37 0.91
N GLY A 379 -8.42 1.49 -0.10
CA GLY A 379 -7.19 1.22 -0.86
C GLY A 379 -6.15 0.44 -0.06
N GLU A 380 -4.87 0.56 -0.44
CA GLU A 380 -3.73 -0.19 0.16
C GLU A 380 -3.54 0.01 1.68
N ALA A 381 -4.27 0.93 2.32
CA ALA A 381 -4.27 1.03 3.78
C ALA A 381 -5.09 -0.08 4.46
N THR A 382 -5.87 -0.86 3.72
CA THR A 382 -6.78 -1.87 4.25
C THR A 382 -6.26 -3.29 4.04
N SER A 383 -6.65 -4.18 4.93
CA SER A 383 -6.79 -5.60 4.62
C SER A 383 -8.28 -5.86 4.45
N SER A 384 -8.72 -5.93 3.19
CA SER A 384 -10.12 -6.08 2.78
C SER A 384 -10.58 -7.54 2.72
N GLY A 385 -9.67 -8.45 2.34
CA GLY A 385 -9.96 -9.85 2.06
C GLY A 385 -9.90 -10.15 0.57
N LEU A 386 -9.77 -9.14 -0.28
CA LEU A 386 -9.64 -9.30 -1.73
C LEU A 386 -8.38 -10.09 -2.13
N HIS A 387 -7.24 -9.78 -1.50
CA HIS A 387 -5.93 -10.26 -1.96
C HIS A 387 -5.43 -11.53 -1.28
N GLY A 388 -6.08 -11.96 -0.20
CA GLY A 388 -5.62 -13.09 0.62
C GLY A 388 -4.15 -13.00 1.00
N ALA A 389 -3.37 -14.05 0.72
CA ALA A 389 -1.94 -14.10 1.03
C ALA A 389 -1.05 -13.60 -0.11
N ASN A 390 -1.61 -13.27 -1.28
CA ASN A 390 -0.85 -12.74 -2.41
C ASN A 390 -1.78 -12.05 -3.42
N ARG A 391 -1.48 -10.78 -3.69
CA ARG A 391 -2.28 -9.97 -4.61
C ARG A 391 -2.08 -10.37 -6.08
N LEU A 392 -3.18 -10.54 -6.81
CA LEU A 392 -3.18 -10.60 -8.28
C LEU A 392 -2.81 -9.23 -8.89
N ALA A 393 -1.97 -9.26 -9.92
CA ALA A 393 -1.54 -8.04 -10.60
C ALA A 393 -2.75 -7.24 -11.13
N SER A 394 -2.64 -5.90 -11.17
CA SER A 394 -3.73 -4.97 -11.57
C SER A 394 -5.02 -4.93 -10.73
N ASN A 395 -5.17 -5.73 -9.66
CA ASN A 395 -6.32 -5.62 -8.73
C ASN A 395 -6.21 -4.46 -7.71
N SER A 396 -5.04 -3.86 -7.48
CA SER A 396 -4.86 -2.83 -6.43
C SER A 396 -5.55 -1.49 -6.75
N LEU A 397 -5.52 -1.05 -8.01
CA LEU A 397 -6.24 0.17 -8.41
C LEU A 397 -7.76 -0.06 -8.37
N LEU A 398 -8.20 -1.26 -8.75
CA LEU A 398 -9.60 -1.67 -8.64
C LEU A 398 -10.08 -1.64 -7.18
N GLU A 399 -9.31 -2.22 -6.25
CA GLU A 399 -9.60 -2.15 -4.81
C GLU A 399 -9.75 -0.70 -4.34
N GLY A 400 -8.81 0.17 -4.74
CA GLY A 400 -8.86 1.57 -4.38
C GLY A 400 -10.10 2.28 -4.90
N LEU A 401 -10.56 1.97 -6.12
CA LEU A 401 -11.81 2.52 -6.66
C LEU A 401 -13.02 2.05 -5.87
N TYR A 402 -13.14 0.72 -5.69
CA TYR A 402 -14.27 0.11 -5.01
C TYR A 402 -14.40 0.64 -3.57
N TYR A 403 -13.36 0.49 -2.75
CA TYR A 403 -13.42 0.93 -1.37
C TYR A 403 -13.48 2.45 -1.24
N GLY A 404 -12.88 3.19 -2.18
CA GLY A 404 -13.05 4.64 -2.24
C GLY A 404 -14.53 5.00 -2.36
N ILE A 405 -15.24 4.38 -3.31
CA ILE A 405 -16.67 4.61 -3.52
C ILE A 405 -17.47 4.31 -2.25
N HIS A 406 -17.31 3.09 -1.73
CA HIS A 406 -18.15 2.60 -0.64
C HIS A 406 -17.86 3.32 0.67
N ALA A 407 -16.59 3.61 0.99
CA ALA A 407 -16.23 4.38 2.17
C ALA A 407 -16.72 5.84 2.07
N GLY A 408 -16.63 6.45 0.87
CA GLY A 408 -17.15 7.80 0.63
C GLY A 408 -18.66 7.88 0.85
N ARG A 409 -19.43 6.96 0.27
CA ARG A 409 -20.89 6.87 0.45
C ARG A 409 -21.28 6.60 1.90
N GLY A 410 -20.61 5.63 2.53
CA GLY A 410 -20.87 5.25 3.92
C GLY A 410 -20.59 6.38 4.90
N ALA A 411 -19.43 7.03 4.79
CA ALA A 411 -19.08 8.20 5.59
C ALA A 411 -20.04 9.37 5.32
N SER A 412 -20.42 9.60 4.07
CA SER A 412 -21.38 10.65 3.72
C SER A 412 -22.73 10.42 4.38
N GLN A 413 -23.27 9.21 4.32
CA GLN A 413 -24.54 8.88 4.95
C GLN A 413 -24.46 9.06 6.47
N ALA A 414 -23.41 8.51 7.11
CA ALA A 414 -23.24 8.62 8.54
C ALA A 414 -23.03 10.08 9.01
N ALA A 415 -22.37 10.92 8.20
CA ALA A 415 -22.20 12.34 8.52
C ALA A 415 -23.51 13.13 8.43
N LEU A 416 -24.39 12.82 7.46
CA LEU A 416 -25.70 13.46 7.30
C LEU A 416 -26.65 13.19 8.49
N GLU A 417 -26.46 12.07 9.20
CA GLU A 417 -27.24 11.69 10.37
C GLU A 417 -26.78 12.41 11.66
N ILE A 418 -25.62 13.05 11.64
CA ILE A 418 -25.03 13.72 12.80
C ILE A 418 -25.25 15.25 12.66
N PRO A 419 -25.98 15.89 13.60
CA PRO A 419 -26.17 17.33 13.57
C PRO A 419 -24.87 18.08 13.92
N ASP A 420 -24.75 19.31 13.44
CA ASP A 420 -23.64 20.17 13.82
C ASP A 420 -23.76 20.63 15.28
N SER A 421 -22.74 20.32 16.08
CA SER A 421 -22.61 20.86 17.44
C SER A 421 -21.53 21.94 17.55
N PHE A 422 -20.55 21.94 16.64
CA PHE A 422 -19.32 22.76 16.69
C PHE A 422 -18.61 22.74 18.06
N SER A 423 -18.81 21.66 18.82
CA SER A 423 -18.20 21.47 20.13
C SER A 423 -16.89 20.72 19.97
N ALA A 424 -15.79 21.29 20.46
CA ALA A 424 -14.51 20.60 20.52
C ALA A 424 -14.51 19.60 21.69
N PRO A 425 -14.34 18.30 21.45
CA PRO A 425 -14.15 17.33 22.53
C PRO A 425 -12.92 17.69 23.38
N PRO A 426 -12.92 17.43 24.69
CA PRO A 426 -11.84 17.79 25.61
C PRO A 426 -10.65 16.82 25.51
N VAL A 427 -10.23 16.44 24.30
CA VAL A 427 -9.08 15.56 24.08
C VAL A 427 -7.80 16.37 24.26
N SER A 428 -6.91 15.90 25.14
CA SER A 428 -5.60 16.49 25.36
C SER A 428 -4.55 15.39 25.48
N SER A 429 -3.29 15.74 25.23
CA SER A 429 -2.16 14.85 25.40
C SER A 429 -1.05 15.59 26.16
N PRO A 430 -0.54 15.04 27.28
CA PRO A 430 0.64 15.59 27.94
C PRO A 430 1.92 15.38 27.12
N GLY A 431 1.87 14.62 26.01
CA GLY A 431 3.00 14.22 25.19
C GLY A 431 3.85 13.13 25.86
N PRO A 432 4.90 12.65 25.17
CA PRO A 432 5.84 11.69 25.74
C PRO A 432 6.65 12.32 26.89
N LYS A 433 7.20 11.48 27.79
CA LYS A 433 8.09 11.91 28.88
C LYS A 433 9.36 12.51 28.27
N VAL A 434 9.59 13.80 28.48
CA VAL A 434 10.75 14.52 27.94
C VAL A 434 12.03 13.92 28.54
N ILE A 435 12.92 13.40 27.67
CA ILE A 435 14.31 13.13 28.04
C ILE A 435 15.08 14.42 27.79
N GLU A 436 15.58 15.04 28.87
CA GLU A 436 16.24 16.36 28.84
C GLU A 436 17.61 16.35 28.13
N GLU A 437 18.22 15.18 27.93
CA GLU A 437 19.49 15.03 27.19
C GLU A 437 19.24 14.89 25.68
N GLN A 438 19.42 16.00 24.96
CA GLN A 438 19.29 16.11 23.52
C GLN A 438 20.54 15.60 22.78
N ASP A 439 20.91 14.33 22.92
CA ASP A 439 21.69 13.72 21.84
C ASP A 439 20.77 13.66 20.61
N LEU A 440 21.16 14.39 19.56
CA LEU A 440 20.48 14.40 18.27
C LEU A 440 20.53 12.98 17.70
N LEU A 441 19.40 12.28 17.69
CA LEU A 441 19.29 11.01 17.00
C LEU A 441 19.52 11.24 15.51
N ASN A 442 20.39 10.44 14.92
CA ASN A 442 20.50 10.38 13.49
C ASN A 442 19.30 9.60 12.92
N LEU A 443 18.24 10.32 12.57
CA LEU A 443 17.00 9.72 12.05
C LEU A 443 17.24 8.96 10.74
N THR A 444 18.15 9.45 9.90
CA THR A 444 18.53 8.79 8.65
C THR A 444 19.18 7.44 8.91
N ASP A 445 20.11 7.37 9.87
CA ASP A 445 20.77 6.12 10.24
C ASP A 445 19.79 5.09 10.81
N LEU A 446 18.87 5.53 11.68
CA LEU A 446 17.81 4.66 12.23
C LEU A 446 16.85 4.16 11.15
N ARG A 447 16.43 5.03 10.23
CA ARG A 447 15.57 4.65 9.10
C ARG A 447 16.28 3.65 8.19
N ASN A 448 17.56 3.86 7.87
CA ASN A 448 18.35 2.93 7.06
C ASN A 448 18.56 1.58 7.76
N SER A 449 18.78 1.61 9.08
CA SER A 449 18.93 0.41 9.91
C SER A 449 17.63 -0.39 9.95
N LEU A 450 16.49 0.28 10.14
CA LEU A 450 15.16 -0.34 10.06
C LEU A 450 14.90 -0.95 8.68
N GLY A 451 15.14 -0.18 7.62
CA GLY A 451 15.01 -0.65 6.24
C GLY A 451 15.83 -1.91 5.96
N SER A 452 17.05 -1.96 6.51
CA SER A 452 17.97 -3.08 6.33
C SER A 452 17.55 -4.33 7.09
N ILE A 453 17.09 -4.20 8.34
CA ILE A 453 16.65 -5.36 9.13
C ILE A 453 15.31 -5.92 8.64
N MET A 454 14.36 -5.05 8.25
CA MET A 454 13.10 -5.47 7.62
C MET A 454 13.38 -6.22 6.31
N TRP A 455 14.29 -5.70 5.47
CA TRP A 455 14.70 -6.38 4.24
C TRP A 455 15.34 -7.75 4.49
N ARG A 456 16.25 -7.84 5.47
CA ARG A 456 17.03 -9.07 5.72
C ARG A 456 16.21 -10.15 6.42
N ASN A 457 15.42 -9.78 7.42
CA ASN A 457 14.83 -10.73 8.35
C ASN A 457 13.30 -10.83 8.25
N VAL A 458 12.65 -9.84 7.61
CA VAL A 458 11.20 -9.76 7.42
C VAL A 458 10.86 -9.61 5.93
N GLY A 459 11.80 -10.04 5.08
CA GLY A 459 11.75 -9.97 3.63
C GLY A 459 11.01 -11.16 3.01
N ILE A 460 11.51 -11.60 1.85
CA ILE A 460 10.94 -12.71 1.07
C ILE A 460 11.08 -14.05 1.81
N ARG A 461 12.25 -14.31 2.39
CA ARG A 461 12.55 -15.51 3.19
C ARG A 461 12.66 -15.11 4.65
N ARG A 462 12.01 -15.90 5.52
CA ARG A 462 11.94 -15.66 6.96
C ARG A 462 12.22 -16.96 7.70
N ASP A 463 12.72 -16.85 8.92
CA ASP A 463 12.84 -17.96 9.87
C ASP A 463 12.71 -17.42 11.30
N GLU A 464 12.55 -18.32 12.28
CA GLU A 464 12.39 -17.93 13.69
C GLU A 464 13.56 -17.07 14.20
N GLU A 465 14.81 -17.43 13.85
CA GLU A 465 16.01 -16.74 14.33
C GLU A 465 16.05 -15.30 13.82
N GLY A 466 15.85 -15.09 12.52
CA GLY A 466 15.83 -13.79 11.88
C GLY A 466 14.69 -12.92 12.39
N LEU A 467 13.48 -13.47 12.50
CA LEU A 467 12.32 -12.75 13.01
C LEU A 467 12.49 -12.35 14.48
N LYS A 468 13.06 -13.22 15.31
CA LYS A 468 13.41 -12.90 16.70
C LYS A 468 14.44 -11.78 16.79
N ALA A 469 15.51 -11.86 16.00
CA ALA A 469 16.54 -10.81 15.96
C ALA A 469 15.96 -9.46 15.51
N ALA A 470 15.04 -9.47 14.54
CA ALA A 470 14.32 -8.27 14.12
C ALA A 470 13.46 -7.70 15.25
N ALA A 471 12.71 -8.54 15.97
CA ALA A 471 11.88 -8.12 17.09
C ALA A 471 12.71 -7.44 18.20
N GLU A 472 13.83 -8.07 18.59
CA GLU A 472 14.72 -7.55 19.64
C GLU A 472 15.34 -6.20 19.25
N GLN A 473 15.77 -6.06 18.00
CA GLN A 473 16.41 -4.83 17.52
C GLN A 473 15.40 -3.68 17.33
N VAL A 474 14.22 -3.96 16.79
CA VAL A 474 13.16 -2.94 16.64
C VAL A 474 12.66 -2.48 18.02
N GLU A 475 12.50 -3.40 18.98
CA GLU A 475 12.21 -3.06 20.38
C GLU A 475 13.28 -2.14 20.97
N PHE A 476 14.55 -2.47 20.74
CA PHE A 476 15.66 -1.68 21.26
C PHE A 476 15.57 -0.21 20.78
N TRP A 477 15.31 0.01 19.49
CA TRP A 477 15.14 1.35 18.92
C TRP A 477 13.88 2.06 19.43
N ASP A 478 12.75 1.35 19.44
CA ASP A 478 11.46 1.88 19.86
C ASP A 478 11.50 2.44 21.30
N ARG A 479 12.24 1.79 22.21
CA ARG A 479 12.39 2.22 23.62
C ARG A 479 12.85 3.67 23.79
N TYR A 480 13.67 4.20 22.88
CA TYR A 480 14.16 5.59 22.97
C TYR A 480 13.62 6.51 21.88
N VAL A 481 13.12 5.98 20.75
CA VAL A 481 12.49 6.78 19.69
C VAL A 481 11.05 7.17 20.07
N SER A 482 10.26 6.22 20.58
CA SER A 482 8.85 6.47 20.92
C SER A 482 8.65 7.31 22.18
N LEU A 483 9.71 7.53 22.97
CA LEU A 483 9.69 8.44 24.11
C LEU A 483 10.06 9.88 23.74
N ARG A 484 10.36 10.17 22.48
CA ARG A 484 10.72 11.52 22.02
C ARG A 484 9.54 12.22 21.40
N GLU A 485 9.41 13.52 21.69
CA GLU A 485 8.49 14.39 20.97
C GLU A 485 9.22 15.06 19.80
N PHE A 486 9.08 14.48 18.61
CA PHE A 486 9.60 15.11 17.39
C PHE A 486 8.74 16.30 16.96
N GLN A 487 9.36 17.22 16.22
CA GLN A 487 8.70 18.38 15.61
C GLN A 487 8.82 18.37 14.08
N THR A 488 9.28 17.25 13.51
CA THR A 488 9.50 17.10 12.07
C THR A 488 8.79 15.85 11.57
N VAL A 489 8.40 15.88 10.30
CA VAL A 489 7.71 14.77 9.62
C VAL A 489 8.56 13.50 9.67
N GLU A 490 9.86 13.61 9.46
CA GLU A 490 10.77 12.46 9.42
C GLU A 490 10.82 11.71 10.76
N GLY A 491 10.70 12.44 11.87
CA GLY A 491 10.65 11.88 13.21
C GLY A 491 9.35 11.14 13.49
N TRP A 492 8.21 11.72 13.09
CA TRP A 492 6.89 11.07 13.22
C TRP A 492 6.77 9.85 12.29
N GLU A 493 7.28 9.94 11.06
CA GLU A 493 7.37 8.81 10.14
C GLU A 493 8.21 7.67 10.74
N LEU A 494 9.36 7.97 11.35
CA LEU A 494 10.18 6.93 11.99
C LEU A 494 9.42 6.23 13.15
N GLN A 495 8.66 6.99 13.95
CA GLN A 495 7.81 6.43 15.00
C GLN A 495 6.71 5.52 14.43
N ASN A 496 6.07 5.95 13.34
CA ASN A 496 5.07 5.13 12.64
C ASN A 496 5.68 3.85 12.07
N MET A 497 6.84 3.97 11.42
CA MET A 497 7.55 2.85 10.82
C MET A 497 8.03 1.82 11.87
N LEU A 498 8.54 2.26 13.02
CA LEU A 498 8.95 1.34 14.10
C LEU A 498 7.75 0.57 14.65
N LEU A 499 6.62 1.25 14.89
CA LEU A 499 5.40 0.61 15.35
C LEU A 499 4.92 -0.42 14.33
N VAL A 500 4.73 -0.03 13.08
CA VAL A 500 4.21 -0.94 12.04
C VAL A 500 5.18 -2.08 11.78
N GLY A 501 6.49 -1.80 11.70
CA GLY A 501 7.51 -2.84 11.57
C GLY A 501 7.43 -3.87 12.70
N ARG A 502 7.19 -3.43 13.94
CA ARG A 502 6.96 -4.34 15.08
C ARG A 502 5.71 -5.20 14.89
N LEU A 503 4.59 -4.61 14.46
CA LEU A 503 3.34 -5.35 14.21
C LEU A 503 3.52 -6.41 13.10
N MET A 504 4.21 -6.05 12.01
CA MET A 504 4.55 -6.99 10.93
C MET A 504 5.40 -8.16 11.43
N ILE A 505 6.41 -7.90 12.28
CA ILE A 505 7.27 -8.93 12.86
C ILE A 505 6.47 -9.88 13.74
N GLU A 506 5.62 -9.36 14.64
CA GLU A 506 4.84 -10.23 15.53
C GLU A 506 3.82 -11.08 14.77
N SER A 507 3.14 -10.51 13.78
CA SER A 507 2.27 -11.30 12.89
C SER A 507 3.04 -12.38 12.13
N ALA A 508 4.26 -12.06 11.66
CA ALA A 508 5.09 -13.03 10.95
C ALA A 508 5.64 -14.14 11.86
N ARG A 509 5.90 -13.85 13.14
CA ARG A 509 6.32 -14.83 14.13
C ARG A 509 5.19 -15.77 14.52
N ALA A 510 3.98 -15.23 14.64
CA ALA A 510 2.80 -16.00 14.99
C ALA A 510 2.47 -17.05 13.94
N ARG A 511 2.53 -16.71 12.64
CA ARG A 511 2.27 -17.64 11.54
C ARG A 511 3.46 -18.59 11.35
N THR A 512 3.27 -19.87 11.68
CA THR A 512 4.26 -20.94 11.55
C THR A 512 3.91 -21.89 10.40
N GLU A 513 3.73 -21.32 9.21
CA GLU A 513 3.53 -22.01 7.92
C GLU A 513 4.13 -21.16 6.79
N SER A 514 4.05 -21.63 5.55
CA SER A 514 4.32 -20.83 4.36
C SER A 514 3.10 -20.75 3.44
N ARG A 515 2.67 -19.53 3.09
CA ARG A 515 1.51 -19.27 2.25
C ARG A 515 1.63 -17.94 1.51
N GLY A 516 1.49 -17.98 0.19
CA GLY A 516 1.58 -16.79 -0.67
C GLY A 516 2.90 -16.03 -0.47
N VAL A 517 2.82 -14.74 -0.14
CA VAL A 517 4.00 -13.89 0.08
C VAL A 517 4.69 -14.10 1.43
N HIS A 518 4.06 -14.82 2.36
CA HIS A 518 4.66 -15.20 3.64
C HIS A 518 5.36 -16.55 3.50
N PHE A 519 6.70 -16.55 3.49
CA PHE A 519 7.49 -17.78 3.40
C PHE A 519 8.44 -17.92 4.60
N ARG A 520 8.23 -18.99 5.36
CA ARG A 520 9.04 -19.43 6.51
C ARG A 520 9.89 -20.63 6.10
N SER A 521 11.20 -20.47 5.98
CA SER A 521 12.07 -21.60 5.59
C SER A 521 12.16 -22.70 6.65
N ASP A 522 11.83 -22.40 7.90
CA ASP A 522 11.67 -23.34 9.01
C ASP A 522 10.27 -23.99 9.06
N PHE A 523 9.29 -23.45 8.33
CA PHE A 523 7.95 -24.00 8.13
C PHE A 523 7.54 -23.89 6.64
N PRO A 524 8.19 -24.64 5.74
CA PRO A 524 8.11 -24.40 4.29
C PRO A 524 6.78 -24.79 3.66
N GLU A 525 5.96 -25.59 4.35
CA GLU A 525 4.68 -26.08 3.85
C GLU A 525 3.52 -25.21 4.34
N SER A 526 2.44 -25.17 3.57
CA SER A 526 1.16 -24.61 4.00
C SER A 526 0.44 -25.56 4.95
N ASP A 527 -0.26 -25.02 5.94
CA ASP A 527 -1.03 -25.77 6.94
C ASP A 527 -2.49 -25.27 6.95
N SER A 528 -3.45 -26.19 6.82
CA SER A 528 -4.88 -25.86 6.79
C SER A 528 -5.38 -25.17 8.06
N SER A 529 -4.73 -25.38 9.22
CA SER A 529 -5.07 -24.68 10.46
C SER A 529 -4.76 -23.18 10.43
N TRP A 530 -3.94 -22.76 9.47
CA TRP A 530 -3.58 -21.38 9.21
C TRP A 530 -4.34 -20.77 8.02
N GLU A 531 -5.37 -21.44 7.49
CA GLU A 531 -6.36 -20.87 6.56
C GLU A 531 -7.31 -19.90 7.27
N ARG A 532 -6.71 -18.91 7.92
CA ARG A 532 -7.35 -17.85 8.67
C ARG A 532 -6.46 -16.60 8.63
N HIS A 533 -7.12 -15.47 8.77
CA HIS A 533 -6.45 -14.19 8.93
C HIS A 533 -5.79 -14.09 10.31
N VAL A 534 -4.70 -13.31 10.40
CA VAL A 534 -4.06 -12.97 11.68
C VAL A 534 -4.42 -11.54 12.02
N THR A 535 -5.20 -11.37 13.08
CA THR A 535 -5.61 -10.04 13.57
C THR A 535 -4.71 -9.56 14.70
N ILE A 536 -4.40 -8.27 14.73
CA ILE A 536 -3.65 -7.62 15.79
C ILE A 536 -4.36 -6.32 16.21
N GLY A 537 -4.60 -6.18 17.50
CA GLY A 537 -5.25 -5.01 18.10
C GLY A 537 -4.63 -4.66 19.44
N GLU A 538 -5.10 -3.58 20.05
CA GLU A 538 -4.79 -3.34 21.47
C GLU A 538 -5.52 -4.38 22.33
N PRO A 539 -4.96 -4.77 23.49
CA PRO A 539 -5.70 -5.57 24.46
C PRO A 539 -7.01 -4.85 24.77
N SER A 540 -8.14 -5.56 24.68
CA SER A 540 -9.40 -5.03 25.24
C SER A 540 -9.11 -4.67 26.69
N ALA A 541 -9.49 -3.47 27.12
CA ALA A 541 -9.69 -3.21 28.54
C ALA A 541 -10.83 -4.14 28.99
N ALA A 542 -10.50 -5.40 29.26
CA ALA A 542 -11.46 -6.38 29.72
C ALA A 542 -11.73 -6.10 31.20
N ASP A 543 -12.96 -5.62 31.42
CA ASP A 543 -13.82 -5.61 32.62
C ASP A 543 -13.32 -4.92 33.90
#